data_AF-A0A7X5D4I9-F1
#
_entry.id   AF-A0A7X5D4I9-F1
#
_cell.length_a   1.000
_cell.length_b   1.000
_cell.length_c   1.000
_cell.angle_alpha   90.00
_cell.angle_beta   90.00
_cell.angle_gamma   90.00
#
_symmetry.space_group_name_H-M   'P 1'
#
loop_
_entity.id
_entity.type
_entity.pdbx_description
1 polymer ?
#
loop_
_entity_poly.entity_id
_entity_poly.type
_entity_poly.pdbx_seq_one_letter_code
_entity_poly.pdbx_strand_id
1 'polypeptide(L)'
;MNDLSEGIEARGKNHLRSYAKNTTSDKEICCRRWILIDLDPERPAGISSTEQELKLSEELGRKIQGYLTDCGFPEPVTALSGNGFHLLYPVELPNTPEMTSLVRGFLGALDSRFSTVKVDTTTYNAARITKLYGTVSCKGDSTEERPHRRSKIPKKPSGRY
;
A
#
# COMPACT_ATOMS: atom_id res chain seq x y z
N MET A 1 -6.94 -1.62 -9.59
CA MET A 1 -6.58 -0.18 -9.77
C MET A 1 -7.80 0.64 -9.39
N ASN A 2 -7.64 1.91 -8.98
CA ASN A 2 -8.77 2.81 -8.79
C ASN A 2 -9.39 3.20 -10.15
N ASP A 3 -10.64 3.64 -10.14
CA ASP A 3 -11.31 4.11 -11.36
C ASP A 3 -10.87 5.54 -11.65
N LEU A 4 -10.43 5.76 -12.88
CA LEU A 4 -9.94 7.05 -13.35
C LEU A 4 -11.04 7.76 -14.15
N SER A 5 -10.96 9.07 -14.24
CA SER A 5 -11.80 9.79 -15.21
C SER A 5 -11.42 9.38 -16.64
N GLU A 6 -12.36 9.55 -17.56
CA GLU A 6 -12.22 9.08 -18.93
C GLU A 6 -11.03 9.72 -19.66
N GLY A 7 -10.33 8.93 -20.49
CA GLY A 7 -9.26 9.40 -21.39
C GLY A 7 -7.90 9.68 -20.74
N ILE A 8 -7.82 9.74 -19.40
CA ILE A 8 -6.56 10.09 -18.70
C ILE A 8 -5.47 9.01 -18.92
N GLU A 9 -5.89 7.75 -19.08
CA GLU A 9 -5.03 6.62 -19.40
C GLU A 9 -4.17 6.83 -20.66
N ALA A 10 -4.61 7.67 -21.61
CA ALA A 10 -3.87 7.97 -22.83
C ALA A 10 -2.49 8.60 -22.58
N ARG A 11 -2.23 9.13 -21.36
CA ARG A 11 -0.92 9.66 -20.96
C ARG A 11 0.19 8.60 -20.94
N GLY A 12 -0.16 7.31 -20.81
CA GLY A 12 0.82 6.22 -20.65
C GLY A 12 0.25 4.81 -20.63
N LYS A 13 -0.87 4.54 -21.33
CA LYS A 13 -1.53 3.23 -21.36
C LYS A 13 -0.53 2.13 -21.78
N ASN A 14 -0.26 1.20 -20.87
CA ASN A 14 0.65 0.06 -21.06
C ASN A 14 2.10 0.42 -21.44
N HIS A 15 2.59 1.60 -21.05
CA HIS A 15 3.97 2.00 -21.31
C HIS A 15 4.64 2.54 -20.03
N LEU A 16 5.90 2.14 -19.80
CA LEU A 16 6.73 2.74 -18.77
C LEU A 16 7.33 4.04 -19.29
N ARG A 17 7.14 5.12 -18.53
CA ARG A 17 7.69 6.44 -18.85
C ARG A 17 8.57 6.92 -17.71
N SER A 18 9.85 7.10 -17.98
CA SER A 18 10.76 7.75 -17.04
C SER A 18 10.37 9.21 -16.87
N TYR A 19 10.38 9.69 -15.63
CA TYR A 19 10.12 11.10 -15.27
C TYR A 19 8.85 11.67 -15.92
N ALA A 20 7.72 10.96 -15.76
CA ALA A 20 6.45 11.42 -16.30
C ALA A 20 6.08 12.80 -15.74
N LYS A 21 5.86 13.78 -16.63
CA LYS A 21 5.49 15.16 -16.25
C LYS A 21 4.07 15.24 -15.69
N ASN A 22 3.14 14.48 -16.28
CA ASN A 22 1.74 14.45 -15.90
C ASN A 22 1.45 13.10 -15.25
N THR A 23 1.18 13.11 -13.95
CA THR A 23 0.73 11.95 -13.18
C THR A 23 -0.75 12.08 -12.85
N THR A 24 -1.38 10.97 -12.47
CA THR A 24 -2.76 10.97 -11.99
C THR A 24 -2.85 11.71 -10.66
N SER A 25 -3.68 12.75 -10.60
CA SER A 25 -3.95 13.51 -9.38
C SER A 25 -5.18 12.99 -8.64
N ASP A 26 -5.38 13.42 -7.38
CA ASP A 26 -6.55 13.00 -6.60
C ASP A 26 -7.87 13.35 -7.29
N LYS A 27 -7.96 14.48 -8.00
CA LYS A 27 -9.19 14.94 -8.69
C LYS A 27 -9.56 14.08 -9.89
N GLU A 28 -8.61 13.31 -10.40
CA GLU A 28 -8.76 12.44 -11.57
C GLU A 28 -9.17 11.01 -11.19
N ILE A 29 -9.35 10.74 -9.90
CA ILE A 29 -9.91 9.50 -9.38
C ILE A 29 -11.42 9.66 -9.23
N CYS A 30 -12.20 8.80 -9.87
CA CYS A 30 -13.66 8.79 -9.76
C CYS A 30 -14.12 7.92 -8.58
N CYS A 31 -13.53 6.73 -8.45
CA CYS A 31 -13.86 5.77 -7.40
C CYS A 31 -12.60 5.09 -6.86
N ARG A 32 -12.50 4.99 -5.53
CA ARG A 32 -11.47 4.20 -4.87
C ARG A 32 -11.92 2.74 -4.85
N ARG A 33 -11.07 1.87 -5.35
CA ARG A 33 -11.26 0.41 -5.37
C ARG A 33 -10.49 -0.29 -4.24
N TRP A 34 -9.56 0.43 -3.62
CA TRP A 34 -8.64 -0.13 -2.63
C TRP A 34 -8.38 0.87 -1.50
N ILE A 35 -8.28 0.37 -0.27
CA ILE A 35 -7.59 1.03 0.83
C ILE A 35 -6.25 0.30 1.03
N LEU A 36 -5.15 1.05 0.94
CA LEU A 36 -3.81 0.55 1.23
C LEU A 36 -3.50 0.80 2.71
N ILE A 37 -3.18 -0.26 3.44
CA ILE A 37 -2.50 -0.18 4.72
C ILE A 37 -1.04 -0.55 4.44
N ASP A 38 -0.16 0.45 4.55
CA ASP A 38 1.27 0.32 4.32
C ASP A 38 2.02 0.27 5.66
N LEU A 39 2.76 -0.80 5.88
CA LEU A 39 3.51 -1.09 7.09
C LEU A 39 4.98 -1.15 6.71
N ASP A 40 5.68 -0.06 6.99
CA ASP A 40 7.11 0.05 6.78
C ASP A 40 7.81 0.07 8.15
N PRO A 41 8.87 -0.75 8.35
CA PRO A 41 9.60 -0.75 9.59
C PRO A 41 10.38 0.56 9.75
N GLU A 42 10.50 1.02 10.99
CA GLU A 42 11.30 2.19 11.29
C GLU A 42 12.78 1.90 11.06
N ARG A 43 13.42 2.72 10.22
CA ARG A 43 14.83 2.60 9.84
C ARG A 43 15.33 3.92 9.25
N PRO A 44 16.65 4.12 9.10
CA PRO A 44 17.18 5.28 8.39
C PRO A 44 16.54 5.46 7.00
N ALA A 45 16.28 6.70 6.62
CA ALA A 45 15.71 7.00 5.31
C ALA A 45 16.69 6.59 4.19
N GLY A 46 16.14 6.12 3.07
CA GLY A 46 16.93 5.81 1.88
C GLY A 46 17.59 4.44 1.82
N ILE A 47 17.46 3.59 2.86
CA ILE A 47 18.02 2.22 2.84
C ILE A 47 16.95 1.13 2.85
N SER A 48 17.35 -0.09 2.49
CA SER A 48 16.50 -1.28 2.54
C SER A 48 16.38 -1.85 3.96
N SER A 49 15.31 -2.60 4.22
CA SER A 49 15.09 -3.20 5.54
C SER A 49 16.03 -4.38 5.77
N THR A 50 16.34 -4.65 7.04
CA THR A 50 16.86 -5.97 7.43
C THR A 50 15.76 -7.02 7.34
N GLU A 51 16.14 -8.30 7.48
CA GLU A 51 15.16 -9.39 7.55
C GLU A 51 14.29 -9.28 8.82
N GLN A 52 14.90 -8.90 9.94
CA GLN A 52 14.19 -8.73 11.21
C GLN A 52 13.19 -7.55 11.14
N GLU A 53 13.60 -6.42 10.57
CA GLU A 53 12.73 -5.26 10.33
C GLU A 53 11.54 -5.63 9.43
N LEU A 54 11.77 -6.37 8.35
CA LEU A 54 10.70 -6.85 7.46
C LEU A 54 9.73 -7.77 8.20
N LYS A 55 10.26 -8.71 8.99
CA LYS A 55 9.45 -9.67 9.76
C LYS A 55 8.54 -8.98 10.77
N LEU A 56 9.01 -7.95 11.45
CA LEU A 56 8.18 -7.16 12.37
C LEU A 56 6.99 -6.51 11.67
N SER A 57 7.19 -6.03 10.44
CA SER A 57 6.12 -5.43 9.63
C SER A 57 5.09 -6.47 9.18
N GLU A 58 5.56 -7.67 8.81
CA GLU A 58 4.68 -8.80 8.47
C GLU A 58 3.88 -9.30 9.69
N GLU A 59 4.52 -9.46 10.85
CA GLU A 59 3.86 -9.85 12.08
C GLU A 59 2.78 -8.86 12.49
N LEU A 60 3.06 -7.56 12.39
CA LEU A 60 2.04 -6.55 12.65
C LEU A 60 0.91 -6.60 11.60
N GLY A 61 1.25 -6.74 10.31
CA GLY A 61 0.26 -6.85 9.25
C GLY A 61 -0.72 -8.00 9.46
N ARG A 62 -0.22 -9.16 9.91
CA ARG A 62 -1.07 -10.31 10.25
C ARG A 62 -1.97 -10.03 11.47
N LYS A 63 -1.47 -9.30 12.48
CA LYS A 63 -2.30 -8.88 13.63
C LYS A 63 -3.41 -7.92 13.21
N ILE A 64 -3.09 -6.93 12.38
CA ILE A 64 -4.08 -5.99 11.83
C ILE A 64 -5.12 -6.73 10.99
N GLN A 65 -4.69 -7.65 10.14
CA GLN A 65 -5.60 -8.48 9.33
C GLN A 65 -6.54 -9.30 10.21
N GLY A 66 -6.02 -9.97 11.25
CA GLY A 66 -6.85 -10.74 12.19
C GLY A 66 -7.90 -9.86 12.87
N TYR A 67 -7.48 -8.71 13.42
CA TYR A 67 -8.39 -7.76 14.04
C TYR A 67 -9.47 -7.25 13.09
N LEU A 68 -9.12 -6.88 11.86
CA LEU A 68 -10.09 -6.41 10.87
C LEU A 68 -11.05 -7.54 10.45
N THR A 69 -10.56 -8.78 10.37
CA THR A 69 -11.41 -9.97 10.12
C THR A 69 -12.43 -10.14 11.24
N ASP A 70 -12.04 -10.00 12.50
CA ASP A 70 -12.94 -10.05 13.65
C ASP A 70 -13.96 -8.90 13.64
N CYS A 71 -13.59 -7.75 13.06
CA CYS A 71 -14.50 -6.63 12.80
C CYS A 71 -15.40 -6.83 11.56
N GLY A 72 -15.32 -7.96 10.86
CA GLY A 72 -16.14 -8.28 9.70
C GLY A 72 -15.61 -7.75 8.36
N PHE A 73 -14.35 -7.32 8.29
CA PHE A 73 -13.75 -6.92 7.01
C PHE A 73 -13.47 -8.15 6.13
N PRO A 74 -13.52 -7.99 4.79
CA PRO A 74 -13.19 -9.07 3.86
C PRO A 74 -11.69 -9.41 3.87
N GLU A 75 -11.32 -10.58 3.31
CA GLU A 75 -9.90 -10.97 3.14
C GLU A 75 -9.18 -9.94 2.24
N PRO A 76 -8.11 -9.27 2.72
CA PRO A 76 -7.34 -8.35 1.90
C PRO A 76 -6.42 -9.08 0.93
N VAL A 77 -5.96 -8.39 -0.11
CA VAL A 77 -4.72 -8.81 -0.79
C VAL A 77 -3.56 -8.47 0.13
N THR A 78 -2.78 -9.48 0.53
CA THR A 78 -1.52 -9.27 1.27
C THR A 78 -0.35 -9.18 0.29
N ALA A 79 0.63 -8.32 0.55
CA ALA A 79 1.83 -8.25 -0.27
C ALA A 79 3.08 -7.85 0.52
N LEU A 80 4.23 -8.32 0.06
CA LEU A 80 5.54 -7.86 0.50
C LEU A 80 6.03 -6.78 -0.47
N SER A 81 6.29 -5.57 0.03
CA SER A 81 6.76 -4.43 -0.78
C SER A 81 8.25 -4.55 -1.15
N GLY A 82 8.94 -5.54 -0.56
CA GLY A 82 10.38 -5.73 -0.57
C GLY A 82 11.06 -5.17 0.69
N ASN A 83 10.42 -4.22 1.37
CA ASN A 83 10.96 -3.56 2.56
C ASN A 83 9.98 -3.49 3.75
N GLY A 84 8.72 -3.79 3.48
CA GLY A 84 7.61 -3.75 4.43
C GLY A 84 6.48 -4.65 3.94
N PHE A 85 5.33 -4.49 4.56
CA PHE A 85 4.15 -5.33 4.35
C PHE A 85 2.94 -4.47 4.00
N HIS A 86 2.17 -4.88 2.99
CA HIS A 86 0.97 -4.18 2.55
C HIS A 86 -0.26 -5.06 2.74
N LEU A 87 -1.35 -4.44 3.18
CA LEU A 87 -2.71 -4.99 3.08
C LEU A 87 -3.52 -4.09 2.15
N LEU A 88 -4.12 -4.67 1.11
CA LEU A 88 -5.04 -3.95 0.22
C LEU A 88 -6.44 -4.48 0.42
N TYR A 89 -7.29 -3.67 1.05
CA TYR A 89 -8.69 -4.00 1.25
C TYR A 89 -9.52 -3.49 0.08
N PRO A 90 -10.33 -4.37 -0.57
CA PRO A 90 -11.24 -3.93 -1.61
C PRO A 90 -12.34 -3.05 -1.04
N VAL A 91 -12.65 -1.97 -1.72
CA VAL A 91 -13.73 -1.05 -1.37
C VAL A 91 -14.39 -0.50 -2.63
N GLU A 92 -15.54 0.13 -2.48
CA GLU A 92 -16.16 0.93 -3.53
C GLU A 92 -16.57 2.26 -2.92
N LEU A 93 -15.63 3.21 -2.90
CA LEU A 93 -15.84 4.52 -2.29
C LEU A 93 -15.79 5.62 -3.35
N PRO A 94 -16.82 6.48 -3.45
CA PRO A 94 -16.74 7.67 -4.29
C PRO A 94 -15.62 8.59 -3.80
N ASN A 95 -14.98 9.30 -4.72
CA ASN A 95 -13.89 10.19 -4.34
C ASN A 95 -14.41 11.55 -3.83
N THR A 96 -14.86 11.58 -2.58
CA THR A 96 -15.35 12.79 -1.91
C THR A 96 -14.45 13.21 -0.74
N PRO A 97 -14.52 14.47 -0.27
CA PRO A 97 -13.82 14.91 0.94
C PRO A 97 -14.20 14.10 2.19
N GLU A 98 -15.46 13.69 2.30
CA GLU A 98 -15.98 12.88 3.41
C GLU A 98 -15.33 11.49 3.41
N MET A 99 -15.30 10.82 2.24
CA MET A 99 -14.64 9.52 2.09
C MET A 99 -13.13 9.61 2.32
N THR A 100 -12.52 10.74 1.94
CA THR A 100 -11.10 10.99 2.25
C THR A 100 -10.85 11.09 3.75
N SER A 101 -11.73 11.79 4.46
CA SER A 101 -11.66 11.94 5.92
C SER A 101 -11.91 10.61 6.63
N LEU A 102 -12.84 9.79 6.11
CA LEU A 102 -13.09 8.44 6.59
C LEU A 102 -11.84 7.56 6.50
N VAL A 103 -11.20 7.49 5.32
CA VAL A 103 -9.98 6.68 5.13
C VAL A 103 -8.83 7.19 6.00
N ARG A 104 -8.68 8.52 6.14
CA ARG A 104 -7.69 9.11 7.06
C ARG A 104 -7.93 8.69 8.51
N GLY A 105 -9.17 8.78 8.98
CA GLY A 105 -9.56 8.37 10.33
C GLY A 105 -9.35 6.88 10.56
N PHE A 106 -9.69 6.04 9.58
CA PHE A 106 -9.46 4.60 9.61
C PHE A 106 -7.98 4.26 9.80
N LEU A 107 -7.09 4.84 8.98
CA LEU A 107 -5.64 4.62 9.11
C LEU A 107 -5.09 5.14 10.44
N GLY A 108 -5.55 6.31 10.89
CA GLY A 108 -5.16 6.86 12.19
C GLY A 108 -5.62 6.02 13.38
N ALA A 109 -6.80 5.41 13.30
CA ALA A 109 -7.29 4.49 14.33
C ALA A 109 -6.47 3.20 14.38
N LEU A 110 -6.04 2.68 13.22
CA LEU A 110 -5.13 1.53 13.17
C LEU A 110 -3.76 1.86 13.76
N ASP A 111 -3.15 2.99 13.38
CA ASP A 111 -1.86 3.43 13.92
C ASP A 111 -1.91 3.59 15.45
N SER A 112 -2.98 4.24 15.94
CA SER A 112 -3.20 4.44 17.38
C SER A 112 -3.37 3.13 18.16
N ARG A 113 -3.98 2.11 17.53
CA ARG A 113 -4.23 0.81 18.16
C ARG A 113 -3.00 -0.09 18.13
N PHE A 114 -2.16 0.04 17.11
CA PHE A 114 -1.07 -0.89 16.81
C PHE A 114 0.28 -0.17 16.78
N SER A 115 0.75 0.30 17.93
CA SER A 115 1.90 1.19 18.05
C SER A 115 3.28 0.52 17.94
N THR A 116 3.38 -0.78 17.62
CA THR A 116 4.67 -1.50 17.57
C THR A 116 5.47 -1.29 16.29
N VAL A 117 4.79 -1.08 15.16
CA VAL A 117 5.38 -0.70 13.87
C VAL A 117 4.44 0.35 13.27
N LYS A 118 5.00 1.39 12.68
CA LYS A 118 4.22 2.52 12.18
C LYS A 118 3.30 2.08 11.04
N VAL A 119 2.01 2.42 11.14
CA VAL A 119 1.09 2.37 10.02
C VAL A 119 1.23 3.68 9.25
N ASP A 120 1.48 3.65 7.93
CA ASP A 120 1.56 4.89 7.16
C ASP A 120 0.18 5.54 7.02
N THR A 121 -0.09 6.50 7.90
CA THR A 121 -1.32 7.30 7.92
C THR A 121 -1.39 8.35 6.82
N THR A 122 -0.43 8.42 5.91
CA THR A 122 -0.42 9.38 4.78
C THR A 122 -1.01 8.79 3.50
N THR A 123 -1.29 7.48 3.47
CA THR A 123 -1.79 6.75 2.31
C THR A 123 -3.29 6.98 2.01
N TYR A 124 -3.96 7.89 2.72
CA TYR A 124 -5.41 8.13 2.60
C TYR A 124 -5.86 8.85 1.32
N ASN A 125 -4.96 9.50 0.59
CA ASN A 125 -5.33 10.29 -0.59
C ASN A 125 -5.68 9.38 -1.79
N ALA A 126 -6.59 9.82 -2.66
CA ALA A 126 -7.22 8.99 -3.69
C ALA A 126 -6.22 8.44 -4.73
N ALA A 127 -5.24 9.27 -5.11
CA ALA A 127 -4.20 8.96 -6.06
C ALA A 127 -2.96 8.34 -5.41
N ARG A 128 -3.05 7.87 -4.16
CA ARG A 128 -1.95 7.17 -3.51
C ARG A 128 -1.53 5.97 -4.35
N ILE A 129 -0.28 5.98 -4.79
CA ILE A 129 0.31 4.86 -5.51
C ILE A 129 0.71 3.76 -4.54
N THR A 130 0.75 2.53 -5.03
CA THR A 130 1.38 1.40 -4.35
C THR A 130 2.44 0.79 -5.26
N LYS A 131 3.19 -0.18 -4.72
CA LYS A 131 4.25 -0.88 -5.44
C LYS A 131 3.66 -1.63 -6.64
N LEU A 132 4.34 -1.54 -7.79
CA LEU A 132 4.13 -2.52 -8.87
C LEU A 132 4.74 -3.85 -8.42
N TYR A 133 3.93 -4.70 -7.81
CA TYR A 133 4.38 -5.98 -7.27
C TYR A 133 5.03 -6.85 -8.35
N GLY A 134 6.10 -7.53 -7.97
CA GLY A 134 6.98 -8.25 -8.90
C GLY A 134 8.24 -7.48 -9.26
N THR A 135 8.34 -6.18 -8.95
CA THR A 135 9.56 -5.38 -9.14
C THR A 135 10.47 -5.41 -7.92
N VAL A 136 11.77 -5.12 -8.12
CA VAL A 136 12.77 -5.05 -7.05
C VAL A 136 12.68 -3.69 -6.33
N SER A 137 12.84 -3.70 -5.01
CA SER A 137 12.94 -2.48 -4.19
C SER A 137 14.42 -2.15 -3.96
N CYS A 138 14.90 -1.12 -4.67
CA CYS A 138 16.30 -0.69 -4.66
C CYS A 138 16.48 0.59 -3.83
N LYS A 139 16.21 0.54 -2.51
CA LYS A 139 16.49 1.67 -1.61
C LYS A 139 17.94 1.55 -1.13
N GLY A 140 18.79 2.52 -1.48
CA GLY A 140 20.22 2.54 -1.12
C GLY A 140 21.00 1.42 -1.81
N ASP A 141 22.19 1.11 -1.32
CA ASP A 141 22.97 -0.03 -1.80
C ASP A 141 22.45 -1.35 -1.22
N SER A 142 22.61 -2.43 -1.99
CA SER A 142 22.27 -3.78 -1.53
C SER A 142 23.44 -4.35 -0.74
N THR A 143 23.19 -4.75 0.51
CA THR A 143 24.17 -5.44 1.35
C THR A 143 23.62 -6.80 1.79
N GLU A 144 24.46 -7.65 2.39
CA GLU A 144 24.01 -8.91 2.98
C GLU A 144 22.95 -8.69 4.07
N GLU A 145 23.13 -7.65 4.90
CA GLU A 145 22.21 -7.32 5.99
C GLU A 145 20.92 -6.63 5.48
N ARG A 146 21.04 -5.80 4.42
CA ARG A 146 19.96 -4.97 3.87
C ARG A 146 19.82 -5.19 2.37
N PRO A 147 19.42 -6.39 1.93
CA PRO A 147 19.40 -6.73 0.52
C PRO A 147 18.25 -6.01 -0.20
N HIS A 148 18.44 -5.73 -1.49
CA HIS A 148 17.33 -5.40 -2.36
C HIS A 148 16.46 -6.64 -2.56
N ARG A 149 15.16 -6.54 -2.23
CA ARG A 149 14.21 -7.66 -2.37
C ARG A 149 13.19 -7.40 -3.47
N ARG A 150 12.79 -8.47 -4.16
CA ARG A 150 11.65 -8.45 -5.09
C ARG A 150 10.35 -8.40 -4.30
N SER A 151 9.53 -7.40 -4.58
CA SER A 151 8.16 -7.32 -4.08
C SER A 151 7.31 -8.47 -4.62
N LYS A 152 6.41 -9.02 -3.82
CA LYS A 152 5.60 -10.19 -4.20
C LYS A 152 4.25 -10.23 -3.48
N ILE A 153 3.26 -10.82 -4.14
CA ILE A 153 1.99 -11.21 -3.52
C ILE A 153 2.15 -12.68 -3.13
N PRO A 154 2.35 -13.01 -1.84
CA PRO A 154 2.73 -14.36 -1.41
C PRO A 154 1.61 -15.39 -1.61
N LYS A 155 0.34 -14.98 -1.53
CA LYS A 155 -0.83 -15.82 -1.77
C LYS A 155 -1.77 -15.09 -2.71
N LYS A 156 -2.19 -15.75 -3.79
CA LYS A 156 -3.27 -15.25 -4.62
C LYS A 156 -4.55 -15.26 -3.77
N PRO A 157 -5.23 -14.14 -3.59
CA PRO A 157 -6.42 -14.12 -2.77
C PRO A 157 -7.55 -14.91 -3.45
N SER A 158 -8.43 -15.50 -2.63
CA SER A 158 -9.36 -16.54 -3.06
C SER A 158 -10.65 -16.01 -3.70
N GLY A 159 -10.98 -14.72 -3.47
CA GLY A 159 -12.16 -14.05 -4.02
C GLY A 159 -11.96 -13.44 -5.41
N ARG A 160 -13.07 -13.08 -6.07
CA ARG A 160 -13.06 -12.14 -7.21
C ARG A 160 -12.98 -10.73 -6.64
N TYR A 161 -11.95 -9.98 -7.04
CA TYR A 161 -11.69 -8.58 -6.70
C TYR A 161 -11.85 -7.71 -7.95
#